data_AF-A0A3C2AY15-F1
#
_entry.id   AF-A0A3C2AY15-F1
#
_cell.length_a   1.000
_cell.length_b   1.000
_cell.length_c   1.000
_cell.angle_alpha   90.00
_cell.angle_beta   90.00
_cell.angle_gamma   90.00
#
_symmetry.space_group_name_H-M   'P 1'
#
loop_
_entity.id
_entity.type
_entity.pdbx_description
1 polymer ?
#
loop_
_entity_poly.entity_id
_entity_poly.type
_entity_poly.pdbx_seq_one_letter_code
_entity_poly.pdbx_strand_id
1 'polypeptide(L)'
;DTKIDGIPAEVLAAALDQAKEARLAILDNMNACLAEARPEVAETAPKIIRITIPMDKIGEGIGPNGKAINTIVQETGADIAA
;
A
#
# COMPACT_ATOMS: atom_id res chain seq x y z
N ASP A 1 -10.53 31.01 7.35
CA ASP A 1 -11.04 32.39 7.33
C ASP A 1 -10.04 33.25 6.59
N THR A 2 -10.31 33.53 5.33
CA THR A 2 -9.64 34.59 4.55
C THR A 2 -10.71 35.19 3.65
N LYS A 3 -11.30 36.28 4.13
CA LYS A 3 -12.24 37.14 3.42
C LYS A 3 -11.45 37.90 2.35
N ILE A 4 -11.40 37.39 1.12
CA ILE A 4 -10.87 38.10 -0.04
C ILE A 4 -11.82 37.81 -1.20
N ASP A 5 -12.33 38.88 -1.82
CA ASP A 5 -13.16 38.84 -3.03
C ASP A 5 -12.36 38.31 -4.23
N GLY A 6 -12.16 36.99 -4.27
CA GLY A 6 -11.45 36.31 -5.34
C GLY A 6 -9.94 36.59 -5.38
N ILE A 7 -9.14 35.54 -5.60
CA ILE A 7 -7.73 35.71 -5.94
C ILE A 7 -7.69 36.12 -7.43
N PRO A 8 -6.99 37.20 -7.81
CA PRO A 8 -6.81 37.56 -9.21
C PRO A 8 -6.22 36.39 -10.00
N ALA A 9 -6.77 36.10 -11.18
CA ALA A 9 -6.37 34.94 -11.98
C ALA A 9 -4.86 34.90 -12.29
N GLU A 10 -4.24 36.07 -12.46
CA GLU A 10 -2.80 36.21 -12.68
C GLU A 10 -1.97 35.79 -11.47
N VAL A 11 -2.41 36.12 -10.25
CA VAL A 11 -1.74 35.72 -9.00
C VAL A 11 -1.88 34.21 -8.81
N LEU A 12 -3.04 33.64 -9.14
CA LEU A 12 -3.25 32.20 -9.09
C LEU A 12 -2.37 31.46 -10.12
N ALA A 13 -2.26 31.98 -11.34
CA ALA A 13 -1.40 31.42 -12.38
C ALA A 13 0.07 31.43 -11.94
N ALA A 14 0.57 32.57 -11.44
CA ALA A 14 1.94 32.68 -10.93
C ALA A 14 2.20 31.73 -9.75
N ALA A 15 1.23 31.57 -8.84
CA ALA A 15 1.34 30.65 -7.71
C ALA A 15 1.38 29.18 -8.16
N LEU A 16 0.60 28.81 -9.18
CA LEU A 16 0.62 27.46 -9.76
C LEU A 16 1.93 27.16 -10.49
N ASP A 17 2.50 28.15 -11.20
CA ASP A 17 3.80 28.00 -11.85
C ASP A 17 4.91 27.82 -10.82
N GLN A 18 4.92 28.65 -9.77
CA GLN A 18 5.87 28.49 -8.66
C GLN A 18 5.72 27.13 -7.95
N ALA A 19 4.47 26.68 -7.73
CA ALA A 19 4.21 25.37 -7.15
C ALA A 19 4.70 24.23 -8.05
N LYS A 20 4.59 24.37 -9.38
CA LYS A 20 5.10 23.39 -10.34
C LYS A 20 6.62 23.32 -10.31
N GLU A 21 7.32 24.45 -10.29
CA GLU A 21 8.78 24.49 -10.17
C GLU A 21 9.25 23.82 -8.87
N ALA A 22 8.62 24.17 -7.75
CA ALA A 22 8.91 23.56 -6.45
C ALA A 22 8.65 22.04 -6.46
N ARG A 23 7.55 21.59 -7.07
CA ARG A 23 7.22 20.17 -7.23
C ARG A 23 8.29 19.42 -8.02
N LEU A 24 8.79 20.01 -9.11
CA LEU A 24 9.85 19.39 -9.92
C LEU A 24 11.15 19.28 -9.14
N ALA A 25 11.55 20.33 -8.43
CA ALA A 25 12.75 20.29 -7.58
C ALA A 25 12.65 19.22 -6.47
N ILE A 26 11.47 19.03 -5.87
CA ILE A 26 11.23 17.96 -4.90
C ILE A 26 11.32 16.58 -5.57
N LEU A 27 10.69 16.40 -6.74
CA LEU A 27 10.73 15.14 -7.48
C LEU A 27 12.16 14.79 -7.91
N ASP A 28 12.97 15.75 -8.32
CA ASP A 28 14.38 15.53 -8.68
C ASP A 28 15.19 15.03 -7.48
N ASN A 29 14.97 15.61 -6.29
CA ASN A 29 15.59 15.12 -5.06
C ASN A 29 15.08 13.72 -4.67
N MET A 30 13.79 13.44 -4.85
CA MET A 30 13.24 12.10 -4.61
C MET A 30 13.86 11.06 -5.56
N ASN A 31 13.99 11.40 -6.85
CA ASN A 31 14.60 10.54 -7.87
C ASN A 31 16.09 10.32 -7.64
N ALA A 32 16.81 11.30 -7.08
CA ALA A 32 18.20 11.14 -6.66
C ALA A 32 18.37 10.11 -5.53
N CYS A 33 17.36 9.96 -4.66
CA CYS A 33 17.35 8.96 -3.59
C CYS A 33 16.87 7.58 -4.06
N LEU A 34 15.83 7.55 -4.90
CA LEU A 34 15.24 6.32 -5.43
C LEU A 34 14.62 6.60 -6.80
N ALA A 35 15.38 6.33 -7.87
CA ALA A 35 14.97 6.63 -9.24
C ALA A 35 13.83 5.73 -9.74
N GLU A 36 13.72 4.50 -9.22
CA GLU A 36 12.71 3.53 -9.62
C GLU A 36 12.25 2.66 -8.46
N ALA A 37 11.07 2.06 -8.62
CA ALA A 37 10.57 1.08 -7.68
C ALA A 37 11.54 -0.11 -7.64
N ARG A 38 11.77 -0.66 -6.44
CA ARG A 38 12.66 -1.81 -6.27
C ARG A 38 12.11 -3.01 -7.06
N PRO A 39 12.96 -3.77 -7.76
CA PRO A 39 12.52 -4.93 -8.56
C PRO A 39 11.98 -6.05 -7.68
N GLU A 40 12.44 -6.12 -6.43
CA GLU A 40 12.08 -7.15 -5.48
C GLU A 40 11.42 -6.53 -4.24
N VAL A 41 10.46 -7.28 -3.70
CA VAL A 41 9.78 -6.93 -2.45
C VAL A 41 10.71 -7.25 -1.28
N ALA A 42 10.73 -6.40 -0.26
CA ALA A 42 11.56 -6.62 0.93
C ALA A 42 11.34 -8.01 1.55
N GLU A 43 12.39 -8.61 2.10
CA GLU A 43 12.31 -9.95 2.71
C GLU A 43 11.30 -10.03 3.85
N THR A 44 11.13 -8.92 4.58
CA THR A 44 10.21 -8.76 5.70
C THR A 44 8.80 -8.35 5.27
N ALA A 45 8.55 -8.14 3.97
CA ALA A 45 7.23 -7.82 3.49
C ALA A 45 6.32 -9.05 3.54
N PRO A 46 5.01 -8.87 3.77
CA PRO A 46 4.06 -9.96 3.74
C PRO A 46 4.05 -10.63 2.36
N LYS A 47 4.18 -11.95 2.33
CA LYS A 47 4.17 -12.76 1.11
C LYS A 47 2.87 -13.56 1.06
N ILE A 48 2.21 -13.56 -0.09
CA ILE A 48 1.05 -14.42 -0.33
C ILE A 48 1.58 -15.80 -0.72
N ILE A 49 1.30 -16.79 0.11
CA ILE A 49 1.64 -18.19 -0.17
C ILE A 49 0.33 -18.92 -0.50
N ARG A 50 0.26 -19.53 -1.69
CA ARG A 50 -0.88 -20.35 -2.09
C ARG A 50 -0.56 -21.83 -1.86
N ILE A 51 -1.35 -22.49 -1.03
CA ILE A 51 -1.27 -23.93 -0.80
C ILE A 51 -2.57 -24.54 -1.33
N THR A 52 -2.47 -25.50 -2.23
CA THR A 52 -3.65 -26.25 -2.72
C THR A 52 -3.88 -27.44 -1.81
N ILE A 53 -5.02 -27.44 -1.11
CA ILE A 53 -5.40 -28.53 -0.21
C ILE A 53 -6.34 -29.50 -0.96
N PRO A 54 -6.06 -30.81 -0.96
CA PRO A 54 -6.97 -31.82 -1.49
C PRO A 54 -8.35 -31.80 -0.81
N MET A 55 -9.43 -32.03 -1.57
CA MET A 55 -10.82 -31.95 -1.08
C MET A 55 -11.13 -32.93 0.07
N ASP A 56 -10.41 -34.06 0.13
CA ASP A 56 -10.49 -35.04 1.21
C ASP A 56 -9.90 -34.54 2.53
N LYS A 57 -8.97 -33.56 2.47
CA LYS A 57 -8.25 -33.04 3.65
C LYS A 57 -8.65 -31.63 4.08
N ILE A 58 -9.50 -30.95 3.30
CA ILE A 58 -9.95 -29.59 3.61
C ILE A 58 -10.72 -29.52 4.94
N GLY A 59 -11.50 -30.56 5.26
CA GLY A 59 -12.25 -30.65 6.52
C GLY A 59 -11.36 -30.74 7.75
N GLU A 60 -10.22 -31.43 7.64
CA GLU A 60 -9.21 -31.51 8.71
C GLU A 60 -8.44 -30.19 8.87
N GLY A 61 -8.12 -29.51 7.76
CA GLY A 61 -7.40 -28.24 7.77
C GLY A 61 -8.23 -27.06 8.33
N ILE A 62 -9.54 -27.02 8.06
CA ILE A 62 -10.45 -26.02 8.63
C ILE A 62 -10.81 -26.38 10.08
N GLY A 63 -11.00 -27.68 10.35
CA GLY A 63 -11.49 -28.20 11.62
C GLY A 63 -12.97 -27.87 11.84
N PRO A 64 -13.61 -28.47 12.87
CA PRO A 64 -15.03 -28.22 13.17
C PRO A 64 -15.25 -26.74 13.50
N ASN A 65 -16.23 -26.12 12.84
CA ASN A 65 -16.56 -24.69 12.95
C ASN A 65 -15.37 -23.73 12.68
N GLY A 66 -14.38 -24.14 11.88
CA GLY A 66 -13.22 -23.28 11.56
C GLY A 66 -12.23 -23.10 12.72
N LYS A 67 -12.32 -23.93 13.77
CA LYS A 67 -11.48 -23.77 14.95
C LYS A 67 -9.98 -23.93 14.64
N ALA A 68 -9.62 -24.89 13.79
CA ALA A 68 -8.21 -25.15 13.47
C ALA A 68 -7.61 -23.99 12.65
N ILE A 69 -8.33 -23.52 11.63
CA ILE A 69 -7.87 -22.39 10.81
C ILE A 69 -7.79 -21.09 11.63
N ASN A 70 -8.76 -20.84 12.53
CA ASN A 70 -8.73 -19.69 13.42
C ASN A 70 -7.56 -19.73 14.42
N THR A 71 -7.21 -20.90 14.94
CA THR A 71 -6.02 -21.07 15.78
C THR A 71 -4.74 -20.78 15.00
N ILE A 72 -4.61 -21.29 13.76
CA ILE A 72 -3.45 -21.02 12.91
C ILE A 72 -3.33 -19.53 12.60
N VAL A 73 -4.43 -18.84 12.29
CA VAL A 73 -4.45 -17.38 12.08
C VAL A 73 -4.00 -16.64 13.34
N GLN A 74 -4.44 -17.05 14.53
CA GLN A 74 -4.04 -16.43 15.79
C GLN A 74 -2.56 -16.62 16.13
N GLU A 75 -2.01 -17.81 15.87
CA GLU A 75 -0.61 -18.13 16.18
C GLU A 75 0.36 -17.54 15.15
N THR A 76 -0.01 -17.53 13.87
CA THR A 76 0.86 -17.08 12.78
C THR A 76 0.67 -15.60 12.42
N GLY A 77 -0.46 -15.01 12.81
CA GLY A 77 -0.87 -13.66 12.40
C GLY A 77 -1.16 -13.52 10.90
N ALA A 78 -1.17 -14.63 10.16
CA ALA A 78 -1.47 -14.63 8.73
C ALA A 78 -2.98 -14.59 8.50
N ASP A 79 -3.40 -13.82 7.50
CA ASP A 79 -4.78 -13.86 7.02
C ASP A 79 -4.95 -15.04 6.05
N ILE A 80 -5.92 -15.92 6.32
CA ILE A 80 -6.17 -17.13 5.53
C ILE A 80 -7.59 -17.06 4.97
N ALA A 81 -7.69 -16.78 3.68
CA ALA A 81 -8.93 -16.87 2.92
C ALA A 81 -9.01 -18.23 2.19
N ALA A 82 -10.10 -18.96 2.39
CA ALA A 82 -10.41 -20.22 1.72
C ALA A 82 -11.16 -20.00 0.40
#